data_AF-A0A9E2KEX5-F1
#
_entry.id   AF-A0A9E2KEX5-F1
#
_cell.length_a   1.000
_cell.length_b   1.000
_cell.length_c   1.000
_cell.angle_alpha   90.00
_cell.angle_beta   90.00
_cell.angle_gamma   90.00
#
_symmetry.space_group_name_H-M   'P 1'
#
loop_
_entity.id
_entity.type
_entity.pdbx_description
1 polymer ?
#
loop_
_entity_poly.entity_id
_entity_poly.type
_entity_poly.pdbx_seq_one_letter_code
_entity_poly.pdbx_strand_id
1 'polypeptide(L)'
;MRTAGIFLLYVLALLSLASCRQVRYIPVETVRVDSTVVHDTSMYVRLVPYKDSVATRDTSSFLSNPYGYSWAQWSDGLLHHSLGIWPFATTQVEVPYFIDRYVTVTKPQIVEVEKKLSRWQQFKQDVGGVAIFGLLGLIIFLVVYVVVYVRRH
;
A
#
# COMPACT_ATOMS: atom_id res chain seq x y z
N MET A 1 52.69 2.71 42.15
CA MET A 1 51.99 3.56 41.15
C MET A 1 51.51 2.78 39.93
N ARG A 2 52.31 1.84 39.36
CA ARG A 2 51.91 1.03 38.18
C ARG A 2 50.71 0.10 38.41
N THR A 3 50.58 -0.51 39.59
CA THR A 3 49.50 -1.46 39.91
C THR A 3 48.12 -0.80 40.11
N ALA A 4 48.08 0.41 40.66
CA ALA A 4 46.84 1.17 40.86
C ALA A 4 46.20 1.63 39.53
N GLY A 5 47.02 2.00 38.54
CA GLY A 5 46.53 2.35 37.19
C GLY A 5 45.94 1.16 36.44
N ILE A 6 46.49 -0.04 36.62
CA ILE A 6 45.99 -1.28 36.00
C ILE A 6 44.63 -1.67 36.61
N PHE A 7 44.45 -1.50 37.92
CA PHE A 7 43.18 -1.76 38.60
C PHE A 7 42.07 -0.80 38.13
N LEU A 8 42.39 0.48 37.94
CA LEU A 8 41.45 1.49 37.44
C LEU A 8 40.98 1.18 36.01
N LEU A 9 41.89 0.73 35.15
CA LEU A 9 41.58 0.32 33.77
C LEU A 9 40.66 -0.90 33.72
N TYR A 10 40.84 -1.88 34.62
CA TYR A 10 39.98 -3.06 34.71
C TYR A 10 38.54 -2.70 35.12
N VAL A 11 38.38 -1.78 36.07
CA VAL A 11 37.06 -1.29 36.52
C VAL A 11 36.34 -0.55 35.39
N LEU A 12 37.03 0.35 34.69
CA LEU A 12 36.48 1.07 33.53
C LEU A 12 36.08 0.13 32.38
N ALA A 13 36.87 -0.91 32.12
CA ALA A 13 36.56 -1.92 31.11
C ALA A 13 35.30 -2.72 31.44
N LEU A 14 35.13 -3.15 32.70
CA LEU A 14 33.95 -3.89 33.15
C LEU A 14 32.66 -3.07 33.07
N LEU A 15 32.73 -1.76 33.34
CA LEU A 15 31.59 -0.84 33.23
C LEU A 15 31.12 -0.62 31.79
N SER A 16 32.03 -0.71 30.80
CA SER A 16 31.70 -0.50 29.39
C SER A 16 30.90 -1.64 28.76
N LEU A 17 30.95 -2.84 29.35
CA LEU A 17 30.27 -4.04 28.85
C LEU A 17 28.79 -4.15 29.29
N ALA A 18 28.32 -3.28 30.20
CA ALA A 18 26.96 -3.31 30.75
C ALA A 18 25.92 -2.53 29.92
N SER A 19 26.17 -2.27 28.64
CA SER A 19 25.22 -1.55 27.77
C SER A 19 24.13 -2.47 27.22
N CYS A 20 23.15 -2.83 28.06
CA CYS A 20 21.97 -3.59 27.64
C CYS A 20 20.97 -2.70 26.88
N ARG A 21 20.96 -2.75 25.54
CA ARG A 21 19.91 -2.14 24.71
C ARG A 21 18.84 -3.20 24.38
N GLN A 22 17.60 -3.01 24.85
CA GLN A 22 16.46 -3.87 24.51
C GLN A 22 15.58 -3.18 23.46
N VAL A 23 15.53 -3.75 22.25
CA VAL A 23 14.65 -3.28 21.17
C VAL A 23 13.38 -4.13 21.16
N ARG A 24 12.20 -3.50 21.11
CA ARG A 24 10.91 -4.20 21.04
C ARG A 24 10.07 -3.60 19.91
N TYR A 25 9.66 -4.45 18.98
CA TYR A 25 8.82 -4.09 17.84
C TYR A 25 7.34 -4.02 18.24
N ILE A 26 6.67 -2.93 17.86
CA ILE A 26 5.22 -2.77 17.98
C ILE A 26 4.67 -2.72 16.54
N PRO A 27 3.81 -3.67 16.14
CA PRO A 27 3.21 -3.64 14.80
C PRO A 27 2.20 -2.50 14.69
N VAL A 28 2.25 -1.78 13.57
CA VAL A 28 1.27 -0.73 13.21
C VAL A 28 0.11 -1.38 12.45
N GLU A 29 -1.12 -0.95 12.76
CA GLU A 29 -2.34 -1.47 12.15
C GLU A 29 -2.44 -1.11 10.66
N THR A 30 -2.90 -2.08 9.86
CA THR A 30 -3.10 -1.88 8.42
C THR A 30 -4.51 -1.39 8.14
N VAL A 31 -4.64 -0.23 7.50
CA VAL A 31 -5.92 0.25 6.96
C VAL A 31 -6.08 -0.31 5.55
N ARG A 32 -7.19 -0.99 5.27
CA ARG A 32 -7.59 -1.39 3.92
C ARG A 32 -8.61 -0.37 3.40
N VAL A 33 -8.35 0.21 2.24
CA VAL A 33 -9.29 1.09 1.55
C VAL A 33 -9.72 0.43 0.26
N ASP A 34 -11.01 0.12 0.16
CA ASP A 34 -11.63 -0.44 -1.03
C ASP A 34 -12.32 0.70 -1.80
N SER A 35 -12.00 0.87 -3.09
CA SER A 35 -12.72 1.78 -3.98
C SER A 35 -13.31 1.02 -5.16
N THR A 36 -14.55 1.35 -5.51
CA THR A 36 -15.28 0.77 -6.66
C THR A 36 -15.63 1.89 -7.63
N VAL A 37 -15.20 1.75 -8.88
CA VAL A 37 -15.56 2.69 -9.95
C VAL A 37 -16.49 1.97 -10.92
N VAL A 38 -17.68 2.55 -11.14
CA VAL A 38 -18.69 2.05 -12.09
C VAL A 38 -18.61 2.90 -13.35
N HIS A 39 -18.42 2.27 -14.51
CA HIS A 39 -18.38 2.95 -15.79
C HIS A 39 -19.63 2.62 -16.61
N ASP A 40 -20.51 3.61 -16.79
CA ASP A 40 -21.66 3.55 -17.70
C ASP A 40 -21.20 4.02 -19.08
N THR A 41 -20.82 3.08 -19.96
CA THR A 41 -20.36 3.42 -21.33
C THR A 41 -21.43 3.06 -22.35
N SER A 42 -22.09 4.07 -22.92
CA SER A 42 -22.88 3.92 -24.15
C SER A 42 -22.00 4.31 -25.33
N MET A 43 -21.94 3.46 -26.36
CA MET A 43 -21.14 3.73 -27.55
C MET A 43 -22.02 3.69 -28.81
N TYR A 44 -21.78 4.63 -29.71
CA TYR A 44 -22.40 4.63 -31.04
C TYR A 44 -21.56 3.78 -31.99
N VAL A 45 -22.11 2.67 -32.45
CA VAL A 45 -21.46 1.80 -33.44
C VAL A 45 -22.03 2.14 -34.83
N ARG A 46 -21.15 2.34 -35.81
CA ARG A 46 -21.56 2.46 -37.21
C ARG A 46 -21.99 1.08 -37.72
N LEU A 47 -23.20 1.00 -38.25
CA LEU A 47 -23.71 -0.24 -38.83
C LEU A 47 -22.95 -0.55 -40.12
N VAL A 48 -22.54 -1.81 -40.29
CA VAL A 48 -21.95 -2.27 -41.55
C VAL A 48 -23.04 -2.25 -42.62
N PRO A 49 -22.81 -1.59 -43.77
CA PRO A 49 -23.78 -1.59 -44.86
C PRO A 49 -24.13 -3.02 -45.29
N TYR A 50 -25.40 -3.40 -45.15
CA TYR A 50 -25.96 -4.69 -45.56
C TYR A 50 -27.10 -4.44 -46.55
N LYS A 51 -27.20 -5.27 -47.59
CA LYS A 51 -28.24 -5.20 -48.61
C LYS A 51 -28.75 -6.60 -48.92
N ASP A 52 -30.07 -6.75 -48.89
CA ASP A 52 -30.79 -7.96 -49.29
C ASP A 52 -31.82 -7.63 -50.38
N SER A 53 -32.13 -8.60 -51.23
CA SER A 53 -33.09 -8.46 -52.33
C SER A 53 -33.76 -9.78 -52.66
N VAL A 54 -35.09 -9.76 -52.75
CA VAL A 54 -35.93 -10.90 -53.10
C VAL A 54 -36.82 -10.54 -54.29
N ALA A 55 -37.06 -11.51 -55.17
CA ALA A 55 -38.04 -11.41 -56.25
C ALA A 55 -39.05 -12.56 -56.10
N THR A 56 -40.33 -12.23 -55.90
CA THR A 56 -41.41 -13.23 -55.78
C THR A 56 -42.50 -12.96 -56.82
N ARG A 57 -43.23 -14.02 -57.22
CA ARG A 57 -44.42 -13.90 -58.07
C ARG A 57 -45.66 -13.48 -57.26
N ASP A 58 -45.58 -13.55 -55.93
CA ASP A 58 -46.66 -13.18 -55.03
C ASP A 58 -46.83 -11.66 -54.94
N THR A 59 -48.01 -11.21 -54.49
CA THR A 59 -48.33 -9.79 -54.29
C THR A 59 -47.75 -9.20 -53.01
N SER A 60 -47.14 -10.01 -52.14
CA SER A 60 -46.60 -9.56 -50.86
C SER A 60 -45.15 -10.00 -50.66
N SER A 61 -44.35 -9.09 -50.12
CA SER A 61 -42.97 -9.31 -49.70
C SER A 61 -42.76 -8.62 -48.37
N PHE A 62 -42.03 -9.28 -47.45
CA PHE A 62 -41.77 -8.76 -46.11
C PHE A 62 -40.27 -8.72 -45.84
N LEU A 63 -39.73 -7.52 -45.69
CA LEU A 63 -38.36 -7.24 -45.31
C LEU A 63 -38.38 -6.17 -44.21
N SER A 64 -37.66 -6.38 -43.12
CA SER A 64 -37.70 -5.53 -41.92
C SER A 64 -36.29 -5.16 -41.47
N ASN A 65 -36.04 -3.87 -41.30
CA ASN A 65 -34.81 -3.36 -40.69
C ASN A 65 -35.07 -1.98 -40.05
N PRO A 66 -34.81 -1.82 -38.75
CA PRO A 66 -35.02 -0.53 -38.05
C PRO A 66 -34.11 0.61 -38.52
N TYR A 67 -33.03 0.32 -39.25
CA TYR A 67 -32.00 1.29 -39.65
C TYR A 67 -31.84 1.42 -41.18
N GLY A 68 -32.80 0.90 -41.93
CA GLY A 68 -32.70 0.74 -43.38
C GLY A 68 -33.68 1.55 -44.21
N TYR A 69 -33.51 1.45 -45.52
CA TYR A 69 -34.48 1.86 -46.52
C TYR A 69 -35.05 0.63 -47.22
N SER A 70 -36.32 0.73 -47.63
CA SER A 70 -37.05 -0.31 -48.33
C SER A 70 -37.61 0.28 -49.62
N TRP A 71 -37.54 -0.47 -50.72
CA TRP A 71 -38.20 -0.12 -51.97
C TRP A 71 -38.78 -1.37 -52.62
N ALA A 72 -39.96 -1.20 -53.20
CA ALA A 72 -40.70 -2.28 -53.86
C ALA A 72 -41.13 -1.82 -55.26
N GLN A 73 -40.96 -2.69 -56.24
CA GLN A 73 -41.33 -2.44 -57.62
C GLN A 73 -41.96 -3.69 -58.22
N TRP A 74 -43.10 -3.50 -58.91
CA TRP A 74 -43.76 -4.55 -59.67
C TRP A 74 -43.37 -4.44 -61.15
N SER A 75 -42.87 -5.53 -61.74
CA SER A 75 -42.53 -5.61 -63.17
C SER A 75 -42.62 -7.05 -63.66
N ASP A 76 -43.13 -7.26 -64.88
CA ASP A 76 -43.17 -8.57 -65.55
C ASP A 76 -43.78 -9.72 -64.72
N GLY A 77 -44.79 -9.41 -63.89
CA GLY A 77 -45.44 -10.40 -63.02
C GLY A 77 -44.63 -10.81 -61.79
N LEU A 78 -43.52 -10.13 -61.50
CA LEU A 78 -42.72 -10.29 -60.30
C LEU A 78 -42.71 -9.01 -59.46
N LEU A 79 -42.77 -9.20 -58.15
CA LEU A 79 -42.52 -8.17 -57.14
C LEU A 79 -41.03 -8.21 -56.76
N HIS A 80 -40.30 -7.15 -57.09
CA HIS A 80 -38.95 -6.91 -56.64
C HIS A 80 -38.97 -6.12 -55.33
N HIS A 81 -38.41 -6.67 -54.26
CA HIS A 81 -38.30 -6.00 -52.97
C HIS A 81 -36.85 -6.05 -52.50
N SER A 82 -36.30 -4.88 -52.15
CA SER A 82 -34.96 -4.80 -51.57
C SER A 82 -34.92 -3.90 -50.34
N LEU A 83 -34.09 -4.32 -49.39
CA LEU A 83 -33.85 -3.69 -48.11
C LEU A 83 -32.35 -3.44 -47.97
N GLY A 84 -31.97 -2.21 -47.63
CA GLY A 84 -30.58 -1.82 -47.41
C GLY A 84 -30.39 -0.95 -46.18
N ILE A 85 -29.18 -0.92 -45.62
CA ILE A 85 -28.78 -0.01 -44.53
C ILE A 85 -28.17 1.28 -45.12
N TRP A 86 -28.53 2.45 -44.58
CA TRP A 86 -27.89 3.70 -44.98
C TRP A 86 -26.38 3.69 -44.64
N PRO A 87 -25.50 4.23 -45.50
CA PRO A 87 -24.04 4.19 -45.30
C PRO A 87 -23.54 4.93 -44.04
N PHE A 88 -24.42 5.65 -43.33
CA PHE A 88 -24.12 6.40 -42.11
C PHE A 88 -25.08 6.09 -40.96
N ALA A 89 -25.87 5.02 -41.04
CA ALA A 89 -26.74 4.64 -39.94
C ALA A 89 -25.92 4.25 -38.70
N THR A 90 -26.20 4.88 -37.57
CA THR A 90 -25.58 4.61 -36.27
C THR A 90 -26.62 4.07 -35.31
N THR A 91 -26.27 3.05 -34.53
CA THR A 91 -27.09 2.59 -33.41
C THR A 91 -26.34 2.75 -32.09
N GLN A 92 -27.07 3.08 -31.03
CA GLN A 92 -26.54 3.13 -29.67
C GLN A 92 -26.57 1.70 -29.11
N VAL A 93 -25.40 1.15 -28.85
CA VAL A 93 -25.28 -0.13 -28.16
C VAL A 93 -24.94 0.15 -26.70
N GLU A 94 -25.75 -0.40 -25.80
CA GLU A 94 -25.45 -0.42 -24.37
C GLU A 94 -24.39 -1.51 -24.14
N VAL A 95 -23.19 -1.11 -23.72
CA VAL A 95 -22.14 -2.04 -23.32
C VAL A 95 -22.38 -2.39 -21.85
N PRO A 96 -22.26 -3.67 -21.44
CA PRO A 96 -22.39 -4.02 -20.03
C PRO A 96 -21.39 -3.24 -19.18
N TYR A 97 -21.83 -2.79 -18.01
CA TYR A 97 -21.01 -2.05 -17.06
C TYR A 97 -19.79 -2.89 -16.64
N PHE A 98 -18.62 -2.26 -16.58
CA PHE A 98 -17.42 -2.84 -15.99
C PHE A 98 -17.18 -2.18 -14.63
N ILE A 99 -16.98 -3.01 -13.59
CA ILE A 99 -16.69 -2.55 -12.23
C ILE A 99 -15.20 -2.74 -11.98
N ASP A 100 -14.47 -1.64 -11.88
CA ASP A 100 -13.07 -1.68 -11.46
C ASP A 100 -13.02 -1.60 -9.93
N ARG A 101 -12.42 -2.62 -9.29
CA ARG A 101 -12.19 -2.65 -7.85
C ARG A 101 -10.70 -2.46 -7.57
N TYR A 102 -10.35 -1.35 -6.93
CA TYR A 102 -8.99 -1.11 -6.45
C TYR A 102 -8.92 -1.41 -4.96
N VAL A 103 -7.95 -2.24 -4.57
CA VAL A 103 -7.67 -2.54 -3.16
C VAL A 103 -6.32 -1.93 -2.82
N THR A 104 -6.33 -0.83 -2.09
CA THR A 104 -5.07 -0.25 -1.58
C THR A 104 -4.72 -0.95 -0.27
N VAL A 105 -3.65 -1.74 -0.28
CA VAL A 105 -3.07 -2.36 0.92
C VAL A 105 -1.84 -1.57 1.34
N THR A 106 -1.97 -0.73 2.37
CA THR A 106 -0.84 -0.03 2.96
C THR A 106 0.01 -1.02 3.76
N LYS A 107 1.30 -1.16 3.40
CA LYS A 107 2.26 -1.97 4.19
C LYS A 107 2.61 -1.23 5.48
N PRO A 108 2.65 -1.92 6.64
CA PRO A 108 3.04 -1.28 7.89
C PRO A 108 4.51 -0.89 7.81
N GLN A 109 4.81 0.40 7.98
CA GLN A 109 6.17 0.86 8.20
C GLN A 109 6.55 0.54 9.64
N ILE A 110 7.65 -0.20 9.81
CA ILE A 110 8.18 -0.53 11.13
C ILE A 110 8.90 0.72 11.63
N VAL A 111 8.22 1.52 12.45
CA VAL A 111 8.82 2.71 13.07
C VAL A 111 9.48 2.29 14.38
N GLU A 112 10.79 2.50 14.49
CA GLU A 112 11.55 2.29 15.71
C GLU A 112 11.22 3.41 16.72
N VAL A 113 10.28 3.16 17.63
CA VAL A 113 9.95 4.12 18.68
C VAL A 113 10.80 3.82 19.91
N GLU A 114 11.73 4.72 20.24
CA GLU A 114 12.46 4.66 21.51
C GLU A 114 11.49 4.93 22.66
N LYS A 115 11.26 3.91 23.50
CA LYS A 115 10.36 4.03 24.64
C LYS A 115 10.96 4.97 25.68
N LYS A 116 10.29 6.09 25.95
CA LYS A 116 10.57 6.90 27.14
C LYS A 116 10.48 6.01 28.38
N LEU A 117 11.54 5.97 29.20
CA LEU A 117 11.57 5.18 30.43
C LEU A 117 10.32 5.52 31.27
N SER A 118 9.63 4.49 31.77
CA SER A 118 8.57 4.76 32.74
C SER A 118 9.20 5.39 33.97
N ARG A 119 8.45 6.24 34.69
CA ARG A 119 8.94 6.87 35.92
C ARG A 119 9.55 5.86 36.91
N TRP A 120 9.01 4.65 36.97
CA TRP A 120 9.54 3.57 37.81
C TRP A 120 10.85 2.95 37.27
N GLN A 121 10.95 2.78 35.96
CA GLN A 121 12.19 2.30 35.34
C GLN A 121 13.30 3.35 35.46
N GLN A 122 12.97 4.62 35.24
CA GLN A 122 13.87 5.74 35.41
C GLN A 122 14.33 5.85 36.86
N PHE A 123 13.42 5.73 37.83
CA PHE A 123 13.77 5.68 39.24
C PHE A 123 14.77 4.56 39.58
N LYS A 124 14.54 3.33 39.09
CA LYS A 124 15.49 2.21 39.30
C LYS A 124 16.85 2.46 38.64
N GLN A 125 16.86 3.08 37.46
CA GLN A 125 18.08 3.46 36.76
C GLN A 125 18.84 4.56 37.48
N ASP A 126 18.13 5.54 38.04
CA ASP A 126 18.71 6.65 38.80
C ASP A 126 19.33 6.13 40.11
N VAL A 127 18.63 5.23 40.82
CA VAL A 127 19.16 4.56 42.02
C VAL A 127 20.41 3.72 41.68
N GLY A 128 20.39 3.00 40.56
CA GLY A 128 21.56 2.24 40.08
C GLY A 128 22.75 3.14 39.72
N GLY A 129 22.48 4.28 39.07
CA GLY A 129 23.50 5.28 38.76
C GLY A 129 24.15 5.85 40.03
N VAL A 130 23.34 6.24 41.01
CA VAL A 130 23.83 6.75 42.31
C VAL A 130 24.69 5.70 43.03
N ALA A 131 24.30 4.43 43.00
CA ALA A 131 25.08 3.34 43.61
C ALA A 131 26.45 3.16 42.92
N ILE A 132 26.49 3.24 41.59
CA ILE A 132 27.74 3.15 40.80
C ILE A 132 28.67 4.33 41.12
N PHE A 133 28.16 5.56 41.16
CA PHE A 133 28.95 6.74 41.52
C PHE A 133 29.48 6.67 42.95
N GLY A 134 28.68 6.18 43.90
CA GLY A 134 29.10 5.98 45.29
C GLY A 134 30.25 4.98 45.42
N LEU A 135 30.16 3.84 44.72
CA LEU A 135 31.23 2.83 44.70
C LEU A 135 32.53 3.35 44.09
N LEU A 136 32.44 4.07 42.96
CA LEU A 136 33.61 4.68 42.32
C LEU A 136 34.28 5.70 43.24
N GLY A 137 33.51 6.54 43.92
CA GLY A 137 34.03 7.52 44.89
C GLY A 137 34.78 6.87 46.05
N LEU A 138 34.23 5.78 46.61
CA LEU A 138 34.85 5.05 47.72
C LEU A 138 36.19 4.41 47.31
N ILE A 139 36.27 3.83 46.11
CA ILE A 139 37.50 3.25 45.56
C ILE A 139 38.57 4.34 45.40
N ILE A 140 38.21 5.49 44.82
CA ILE A 140 39.15 6.62 44.65
C ILE A 140 39.65 7.12 46.01
N PHE A 141 38.74 7.26 46.99
CA PHE A 141 39.11 7.68 48.34
C PHE A 141 40.10 6.71 48.99
N LEU A 142 39.88 5.40 48.89
CA LEU A 142 40.81 4.38 49.39
C LEU A 142 42.17 4.45 48.71
N VAL A 143 42.21 4.64 47.39
CA VAL A 143 43.47 4.77 46.64
C VAL A 143 44.24 6.02 47.08
N VAL A 144 43.56 7.16 47.22
CA VAL A 144 44.18 8.40 47.71
C VAL A 144 44.68 8.23 49.15
N TYR A 145 43.87 7.65 50.02
CA TYR A 145 44.23 7.38 51.41
C TYR A 145 45.49 6.51 51.50
N VAL A 146 45.55 5.41 50.75
CA VAL A 146 46.72 4.52 50.71
C VAL A 146 47.96 5.24 50.15
N VAL A 147 47.81 6.04 49.10
CA VAL A 147 48.93 6.80 48.52
C VAL A 147 49.48 7.85 49.50
N VAL A 148 48.60 8.55 50.23
CA VAL A 148 49.00 9.52 51.26
C VAL A 148 49.65 8.81 52.45
N TYR A 149 49.07 7.70 52.91
CA TYR A 149 49.61 6.89 54.00
C TYR A 149 51.02 6.36 53.69
N VAL A 150 51.22 5.80 52.49
CA VAL A 150 52.52 5.28 52.01
C VAL A 150 53.54 6.40 51.74
N ARG A 151 53.11 7.65 51.53
CA ARG A 151 54.03 8.80 51.42
C ARG A 151 54.43 9.40 52.77
N ARG A 152 53.65 9.13 53.82
CA ARG A 152 53.84 9.70 55.16
C ARG A 152 54.68 8.81 56.07
N HIS A 153 54.84 7.54 55.72
CA HIS A 153 55.78 6.57 56.27
C HIS A 153 56.90 6.29 55.25
#